data_AF-A0ABD0P273-F1
#
_entry.id   AF-A0ABD0P273-F1
#
_cell.length_a   1.000
_cell.length_b   1.000
_cell.length_c   1.000
_cell.angle_alpha   90.00
_cell.angle_beta   90.00
_cell.angle_gamma   90.00
#
_symmetry.space_group_name_H-M   'P 1'
#
loop_
_entity.id
_entity.type
_entity.pdbx_description
1 polymer ?
#
loop_
_entity_poly.entity_id
_entity_poly.type
_entity_poly.pdbx_seq_one_letter_code
_entity_poly.pdbx_strand_id
1 'polypeptide(L)'
;EISVKIGEELKLDVLLPNADKVQHQGKGSTGWKEDWSRTDGVQNKRLTIRDGNLIISNFTARDARTYIVLDSEGKIMNMVTVR
;
A
#
# COMPACT_ATOMS: atom_id res chain seq x y z
N GLU A 1 3.62 -11.74 4.68
CA GLU A 1 4.14 -11.72 3.29
C GLU A 1 3.08 -12.30 2.37
N ILE A 2 2.89 -11.72 1.19
CA ILE A 2 1.85 -12.10 0.22
C ILE A 2 2.53 -12.40 -1.11
N SER A 3 2.14 -13.50 -1.76
CA SER A 3 2.56 -13.81 -3.14
C SER A 3 1.37 -13.66 -4.07
N VAL A 4 1.57 -12.94 -5.18
CA VAL A 4 0.53 -12.70 -6.19
C VAL A 4 1.15 -12.85 -7.59
N LYS A 5 0.40 -13.39 -8.55
CA LYS A 5 0.90 -13.51 -9.92
C LYS A 5 0.80 -12.18 -10.66
N ILE A 6 1.73 -11.94 -11.57
CA ILE A 6 1.67 -10.80 -12.48
C ILE A 6 0.37 -10.87 -13.30
N GLY A 7 -0.33 -9.74 -13.39
CA GLY A 7 -1.62 -9.64 -14.05
C GLY A 7 -2.83 -9.87 -13.15
N GLU A 8 -2.65 -10.40 -11.94
CA GLU A 8 -3.75 -10.62 -10.99
C GLU A 8 -4.03 -9.38 -10.14
N GLU A 9 -5.22 -9.36 -9.54
CA GLU A 9 -5.61 -8.34 -8.57
C GLU A 9 -4.95 -8.63 -7.22
N LEU A 10 -4.29 -7.63 -6.65
CA LEU A 10 -3.80 -7.65 -5.28
C LEU A 10 -4.72 -6.81 -4.39
N LYS A 11 -5.18 -7.40 -3.29
CA LYS A 11 -5.90 -6.70 -2.22
C LYS A 11 -5.02 -6.61 -0.99
N LEU A 12 -4.81 -5.39 -0.52
CA LEU A 12 -4.10 -5.09 0.72
C LEU A 12 -5.11 -4.63 1.77
N ASP A 13 -5.32 -5.45 2.79
CA ASP A 13 -6.17 -5.12 3.93
C ASP A 13 -5.39 -4.25 4.92
N VAL A 14 -5.18 -2.99 4.53
CA VAL A 14 -4.27 -2.06 5.21
C VAL A 14 -4.95 -0.79 5.74
N LEU A 15 -6.23 -0.57 5.41
CA LEU A 15 -6.97 0.62 5.84
C LEU A 15 -7.67 0.38 7.18
N LEU A 16 -6.85 0.12 8.20
CA LEU A 16 -7.32 -0.08 9.57
C LEU A 16 -8.01 1.20 10.12
N PRO A 17 -8.91 1.09 11.11
CA PRO A 17 -9.68 2.24 11.63
C PRO A 17 -8.84 3.44 12.08
N ASN A 18 -7.61 3.21 12.53
CA ASN A 18 -6.65 4.22 12.98
C ASN A 18 -5.48 4.45 12.00
N ALA A 19 -5.52 3.85 10.80
CA ALA A 19 -4.55 4.14 9.76
C ALA A 19 -4.69 5.59 9.28
N ASP A 20 -3.58 6.30 9.16
CA ASP A 20 -3.49 7.64 8.60
C ASP A 20 -2.87 7.63 7.20
N LYS A 21 -1.85 6.80 6.98
CA LYS A 21 -1.13 6.71 5.70
C LYS A 21 -0.78 5.29 5.33
N VAL A 22 -0.76 5.01 4.03
CA VAL A 22 -0.12 3.83 3.45
C VAL A 22 1.00 4.30 2.54
N GLN A 23 2.18 3.72 2.70
CA GLN A 23 3.35 4.06 1.91
C GLN A 23 4.06 2.81 1.41
N HIS A 24 4.68 2.88 0.24
CA HIS A 24 5.55 1.83 -0.28
C HIS A 24 7.00 2.29 -0.37
N GLN A 25 7.92 1.34 -0.24
CA GLN A 25 9.34 1.62 -0.39
C GLN A 25 9.69 2.00 -1.84
N GLY A 26 10.42 3.10 -2.06
CA GLY A 26 10.91 3.50 -3.37
C GLY A 26 11.87 2.46 -3.98
N LYS A 27 11.78 2.22 -5.29
CA LYS A 27 12.72 1.33 -5.99
C LYS A 27 14.09 2.01 -6.06
N GLY A 28 15.09 1.40 -5.44
CA GLY A 28 16.47 1.92 -5.44
C GLY A 28 16.67 3.17 -4.57
N SER A 29 15.75 3.46 -3.64
CA SER A 29 15.91 4.53 -2.65
C SER A 29 15.53 4.05 -1.26
N THR A 30 16.02 4.74 -0.23
CA THR A 30 15.59 4.56 1.17
C THR A 30 14.30 5.30 1.50
N GLY A 31 13.73 6.04 0.54
CA GLY A 31 12.55 6.87 0.74
C GLY A 31 11.24 6.12 0.57
N TRP A 32 10.24 6.52 1.34
CA TRP A 32 8.86 6.05 1.26
C TRP A 32 8.03 6.94 0.35
N LYS A 33 7.12 6.34 -0.41
CA LYS A 33 6.17 7.05 -1.27
C LYS A 33 4.77 6.78 -0.76
N GLU A 34 3.98 7.84 -0.62
CA GLU A 34 2.59 7.74 -0.20
C GLU A 34 1.71 7.17 -1.33
N ASP A 35 0.96 6.14 -0.99
CA ASP A 35 -0.04 5.51 -1.86
C ASP A 35 -1.46 5.98 -1.50
N TRP A 36 -1.69 6.22 -0.21
CA TRP A 36 -2.95 6.69 0.34
C TRP A 36 -2.71 7.48 1.63
N SER A 37 -3.54 8.50 1.86
CA SER A 37 -3.70 9.13 3.17
C SER A 37 -5.18 9.27 3.52
N ARG A 38 -5.49 9.36 4.81
CA ARG A 38 -6.85 9.59 5.32
C ARG A 38 -7.44 10.90 4.80
N THR A 39 -6.61 11.93 4.64
CA THR A 39 -7.03 13.27 4.22
C THR A 39 -7.19 13.38 2.71
N ASP A 40 -6.22 12.88 1.95
CA ASP A 40 -6.12 13.12 0.51
C ASP A 40 -6.59 11.93 -0.34
N GLY A 41 -6.89 10.81 0.31
CA GLY A 41 -7.26 9.58 -0.36
C GLY A 41 -6.10 8.99 -1.17
N VAL A 42 -6.43 8.30 -2.26
CA VAL A 42 -5.45 7.60 -3.09
C VAL A 42 -4.62 8.58 -3.92
N GLN A 43 -3.30 8.49 -3.80
CA GLN A 43 -2.35 9.34 -4.53
C GLN A 43 -1.87 8.72 -5.85
N ASN A 44 -2.02 7.41 -6.00
CA ASN A 44 -1.57 6.65 -7.16
C ASN A 44 -2.76 6.16 -7.99
N LYS A 45 -2.88 6.65 -9.24
CA LYS A 45 -3.99 6.31 -10.16
C LYS A 45 -4.18 4.82 -10.47
N ARG A 46 -3.19 3.96 -10.16
CA ARG A 46 -3.29 2.50 -10.32
C ARG A 46 -3.91 1.80 -9.11
N LEU A 47 -4.13 2.54 -8.02
CA LEU A 47 -4.73 2.06 -6.80
C LEU A 47 -6.19 2.50 -6.71
N THR A 48 -7.00 1.67 -6.11
CA THR A 48 -8.38 2.01 -5.73
C THR A 48 -8.65 1.54 -4.31
N ILE A 49 -9.69 2.11 -3.70
CA ILE A 49 -10.16 1.66 -2.40
C ILE A 49 -11.53 1.06 -2.56
N ARG A 50 -11.71 -0.13 -1.99
CA ARG A 50 -12.98 -0.83 -1.97
C ARG A 50 -13.02 -1.75 -0.77
N ASP A 51 -14.14 -1.76 -0.05
CA ASP A 51 -14.39 -2.66 1.08
C ASP A 51 -13.26 -2.62 2.14
N GLY A 52 -12.71 -1.43 2.43
CA GLY A 52 -11.61 -1.26 3.40
C GLY A 52 -10.23 -1.73 2.92
N ASN A 53 -10.10 -2.11 1.65
CA ASN A 53 -8.85 -2.60 1.07
C ASN A 53 -8.27 -1.58 0.09
N LEU A 54 -6.93 -1.50 0.06
CA LEU A 54 -6.19 -0.86 -1.02
C LEU A 54 -5.95 -1.92 -2.12
N ILE A 55 -6.45 -1.65 -3.32
CA ILE A 55 -6.50 -2.62 -4.42
C ILE A 55 -5.56 -2.20 -5.55
N ILE A 56 -4.74 -3.13 -6.03
CA ILE A 56 -3.98 -3.04 -7.28
C ILE A 56 -4.64 -3.97 -8.28
N SER A 57 -5.37 -3.44 -9.26
CA SER A 57 -6.18 -4.25 -10.18
C SER A 57 -5.36 -5.12 -11.15
N ASN A 58 -4.14 -4.69 -11.47
CA ASN A 58 -3.21 -5.44 -12.32
C ASN A 58 -1.82 -5.35 -11.70
N PHE A 59 -1.46 -6.39 -10.95
CA PHE A 59 -0.18 -6.49 -10.27
C PHE A 59 0.98 -6.66 -11.25
N THR A 60 2.06 -5.95 -11.00
CA THR A 60 3.30 -6.05 -11.77
C THR A 60 4.50 -6.25 -10.85
N ALA A 61 5.62 -6.69 -11.41
CA ALA A 61 6.88 -6.80 -10.67
C ALA A 61 7.36 -5.46 -10.04
N ARG A 62 6.79 -4.31 -10.45
CA ARG A 62 7.09 -3.01 -9.81
C ARG A 62 6.36 -2.80 -8.50
N ASP A 63 5.26 -3.52 -8.31
CA ASP A 63 4.36 -3.45 -7.16
C ASP A 63 4.78 -4.49 -6.07
N ALA A 64 5.67 -5.43 -6.40
CA ALA A 64 6.32 -6.35 -5.47
C ALA A 64 7.28 -5.62 -4.51
N ARG A 65 6.72 -5.00 -3.47
CA ARG A 65 7.44 -4.16 -2.49
C ARG A 65 6.91 -4.35 -1.08
N THR A 66 7.60 -3.71 -0.14
CA THR A 66 7.09 -3.51 1.21
C THR A 66 6.21 -2.27 1.28
N TYR A 67 5.02 -2.46 1.84
CA TYR A 67 4.05 -1.43 2.18
C TYR A 67 4.00 -1.30 3.70
N ILE A 68 3.98 -0.06 4.19
CA ILE A 68 3.82 0.26 5.61
C ILE A 68 2.54 1.05 5.81
N VAL A 69 1.90 0.79 6.95
CA VAL A 69 0.73 1.53 7.43
C VAL A 69 1.18 2.35 8.62
N LEU A 70 0.89 3.64 8.58
CA LEU A 70 1.26 4.59 9.62
C LEU A 70 0.01 5.12 10.34
N ASP A 71 0.13 5.39 11.63
CA ASP A 71 -0.84 6.19 12.37
C ASP A 71 -0.62 7.70 12.14
N SER A 72 -1.46 8.52 12.77
CA SER A 72 -1.39 9.99 12.69
C SER A 72 -0.10 10.58 13.29
N GLU A 73 0.62 9.82 14.11
CA GLU A 73 1.93 10.21 14.67
C GLU A 73 3.09 9.77 13.77
N GLY A 74 2.80 9.07 12.67
CA GLY A 74 3.81 8.51 11.77
C GLY A 74 4.46 7.22 12.29
N LYS A 75 3.89 6.57 13.31
CA LYS A 75 4.39 5.28 13.81
C LYS A 75 3.87 4.15 12.94
N ILE A 76 4.73 3.15 12.72
CA ILE A 76 4.39 1.97 11.93
C ILE A 76 3.41 1.11 12.73
N MET A 77 2.22 0.94 12.18
CA MET A 77 1.19 0.05 12.71
C MET A 77 1.24 -1.35 12.10
N ASN A 78 1.51 -1.42 10.78
CA ASN A 78 1.56 -2.68 10.06
C ASN A 78 2.57 -2.60 8.91
N MET A 79 3.12 -3.76 8.52
CA MET A 79 4.06 -3.89 7.42
C MET A 79 3.73 -5.14 6.60
N VAL A 80 3.54 -4.95 5.30
CA VAL A 80 3.20 -6.01 4.36
C VAL A 80 4.23 -6.06 3.25
N THR A 81 4.94 -7.17 3.12
CA THR A 81 5.84 -7.43 1.99
C THR A 81 5.11 -8.27 0.95
N VAL A 82 5.10 -7.78 -0.30
CA VAL A 82 4.50 -8.44 -1.45
C VAL A 82 5.60 -8.95 -2.38
N ARG A 83 5.44 -10.17 -2.90
CA ARG A 83 6.39 -10.83 -3.81
C ARG A 83 5.70 -11.35 -5.06
#